data_AF-A0A3M6UJN1-F1
#
_entry.id   AF-A0A3M6UJN1-F1
#
_cell.length_a   1.000
_cell.length_b   1.000
_cell.length_c   1.000
_cell.angle_alpha   90.00
_cell.angle_beta   90.00
_cell.angle_gamma   90.00
#
_symmetry.space_group_name_H-M   'P 1'
#
loop_
_entity.id
_entity.type
_entity.pdbx_description
1 polymer ?
#
loop_
_entity_poly.entity_id
_entity_poly.type
_entity_poly.pdbx_seq_one_letter_code
_entity_poly.pdbx_strand_id
1 'polypeptide(L)'
;MAVRKCIADRSGEAKDYRHLGLISLKRGEYDKAQEYFEKALTIDMEIGEREGVVLNYNNLGLCFQSLGKYDMAEEYIKQALLLSKDIGQNFHEFYCLCQLSVLKVSQGHLEEASSYLFQGIQKFETLRGFLKESDQFQIFLLEKHGTFPYNLFSRLLSSTGKTQDALYVEELRRAKGLADLMATQYSVQEQISSDPLSWCGIQGIITKEADCSCLYISVGKNDVRFWIIKETGAIQFSEKKVNLDQNKVTGIVPDLDEYFKEAFRSYAILPEQKCEDRSLDDTELMSLHYDNRSVLRDYDAEDFKTSLHLCYKIIIAPVASLLKQPEIIIVPDSCVYQVPFAALADEGGKYLSETCRIRLIPSLTTLKFVQDSPPDYHSQTGALIVGDPVVGKVIHKGRLRNITPLSCARKEAEMIGRLLGVTPLIGDSAKKHSVLQSMKSVSLIHIAAHGDAERGEIALSPEHPSPLPPFPREEDYLLTMA
;
A
#
# COMPACT_ATOMS: atom_id res chain seq x y z
N MET A 1 -17.19 28.07 -17.96
CA MET A 1 -17.54 28.11 -19.40
C MET A 1 -18.02 29.47 -19.90
N ALA A 2 -19.15 30.04 -19.45
CA ALA A 2 -19.63 31.34 -19.95
C ALA A 2 -18.63 32.50 -19.73
N VAL A 3 -18.00 32.55 -18.54
CA VAL A 3 -16.96 33.54 -18.21
C VAL A 3 -15.73 33.38 -19.11
N ARG A 4 -15.27 32.14 -19.37
CA ARG A 4 -14.10 31.84 -20.22
C ARG A 4 -14.31 32.27 -21.68
N LYS A 5 -15.52 32.06 -22.21
CA LYS A 5 -15.91 32.56 -23.54
C LYS A 5 -15.92 34.09 -23.60
N CYS A 6 -16.36 34.76 -22.54
CA CYS A 6 -16.38 36.22 -22.48
C CYS A 6 -14.97 36.85 -22.44
N ILE A 7 -13.97 36.13 -21.91
CA ILE A 7 -12.58 36.60 -21.84
C ILE A 7 -11.67 35.99 -22.93
N ALA A 8 -12.25 35.29 -23.92
CA ALA A 8 -11.53 34.60 -24.99
C ALA A 8 -10.45 33.58 -24.52
N ASP A 9 -10.64 32.97 -23.36
CA ASP A 9 -9.75 31.92 -22.83
C ASP A 9 -10.07 30.57 -23.48
N ARG A 10 -9.48 30.33 -24.67
CA ARG A 10 -9.66 29.08 -25.45
C ARG A 10 -9.10 27.85 -24.75
N SER A 11 -7.94 27.97 -24.10
CA SER A 11 -7.34 26.86 -23.33
C SER A 11 -8.25 26.43 -22.18
N GLY A 12 -8.79 27.40 -21.44
CA GLY A 12 -9.77 27.11 -20.41
C GLY A 12 -11.09 26.59 -20.97
N GLU A 13 -11.55 27.03 -22.14
CA GLU A 13 -12.74 26.46 -22.79
C GLU A 13 -12.55 24.95 -23.07
N ALA A 14 -11.41 24.55 -23.63
CA ALA A 14 -11.09 23.15 -23.89
C ALA A 14 -11.08 22.30 -22.60
N LYS A 15 -10.46 22.81 -21.52
CA LYS A 15 -10.46 22.13 -20.20
C LYS A 15 -11.87 21.96 -19.64
N ASP A 16 -12.73 22.97 -19.78
CA ASP A 16 -14.13 22.90 -19.34
C ASP A 16 -14.90 21.82 -20.11
N TYR A 17 -14.78 21.79 -21.45
CA TYR A 17 -15.41 20.74 -22.25
C TYR A 17 -14.89 19.34 -21.88
N ARG A 18 -13.58 19.18 -21.69
CA ARG A 18 -13.00 17.91 -21.27
C ARG A 18 -13.57 17.45 -19.92
N HIS A 19 -13.72 18.34 -18.95
CA HIS A 19 -14.34 18.03 -17.67
C HIS A 19 -15.82 17.64 -17.81
N LEU A 20 -16.59 18.35 -18.65
CA LEU A 20 -17.97 17.99 -18.95
C LEU A 20 -18.06 16.61 -19.62
N GLY A 21 -17.15 16.31 -20.55
CA GLY A 21 -17.04 14.99 -21.16
C GLY A 21 -16.80 13.88 -20.15
N LEU A 22 -15.88 14.07 -19.20
CA LEU A 22 -15.61 13.11 -18.12
C LEU A 22 -16.81 12.91 -17.20
N ILE A 23 -17.56 13.98 -16.89
CA ILE A 23 -18.79 13.89 -16.08
C ILE A 23 -19.87 13.11 -16.83
N SER A 24 -20.09 13.41 -18.11
CA SER A 24 -21.05 12.69 -18.95
C SER A 24 -20.67 11.23 -19.12
N LEU A 25 -19.38 10.92 -19.32
CA LEU A 25 -18.86 9.55 -19.39
C LEU A 25 -19.19 8.76 -18.11
N LYS A 26 -18.93 9.35 -16.93
CA LYS A 26 -19.25 8.72 -15.62
C LYS A 26 -20.75 8.52 -15.40
N ARG A 27 -21.60 9.33 -16.05
CA ARG A 27 -23.06 9.20 -16.01
C ARG A 27 -23.62 8.21 -17.04
N GLY A 28 -22.76 7.63 -17.89
CA GLY A 28 -23.18 6.77 -19.01
C GLY A 28 -23.78 7.54 -20.19
N GLU A 29 -23.63 8.87 -20.23
CA GLU A 29 -24.09 9.71 -21.34
C GLU A 29 -23.02 9.76 -22.45
N TYR A 30 -22.75 8.62 -23.07
CA TYR A 30 -21.59 8.45 -23.98
C TYR A 30 -21.62 9.38 -25.19
N ASP A 31 -22.79 9.59 -25.81
CA ASP A 31 -22.89 10.48 -26.98
C ASP A 31 -22.56 11.94 -26.63
N LYS A 32 -22.99 12.42 -25.45
CA LYS A 32 -22.64 13.76 -24.95
C LYS A 32 -21.17 13.85 -24.60
N ALA A 33 -20.62 12.79 -24.00
CA ALA A 33 -19.21 12.73 -23.66
C ALA A 33 -18.35 12.85 -24.92
N GLN A 34 -18.70 12.11 -25.98
CA GLN A 34 -18.06 12.19 -27.28
C GLN A 34 -18.11 13.63 -27.83
N GLU A 35 -19.28 14.25 -27.89
CA GLU A 35 -19.45 15.63 -28.40
C GLU A 35 -18.56 16.62 -27.65
N TYR A 36 -18.49 16.53 -26.31
CA TYR A 36 -17.64 17.39 -25.51
C TYR A 36 -16.16 17.14 -25.72
N PHE A 37 -15.73 15.88 -25.85
CA PHE A 37 -14.33 15.56 -26.13
C PHE A 37 -13.90 15.98 -27.54
N GLU A 38 -14.76 15.84 -28.55
CA GLU A 38 -14.51 16.34 -29.91
C GLU A 38 -14.38 17.86 -29.94
N LYS A 39 -15.26 18.59 -29.23
CA LYS A 39 -15.14 20.05 -29.08
C LYS A 39 -13.83 20.45 -28.39
N ALA A 40 -13.46 19.78 -27.31
CA ALA A 40 -12.18 20.03 -26.63
C ALA A 40 -10.99 19.75 -27.57
N LEU A 41 -11.05 18.65 -28.34
CA LEU A 41 -10.03 18.26 -29.31
C LEU A 41 -9.84 19.32 -30.40
N THR A 42 -10.93 19.80 -30.99
CA THR A 42 -10.87 20.86 -32.01
C THR A 42 -10.21 22.12 -31.46
N ILE A 43 -10.58 22.55 -30.25
CA ILE A 43 -9.99 23.74 -29.63
C ILE A 43 -8.50 23.54 -29.36
N ASP A 44 -8.12 22.40 -28.76
CA ASP A 44 -6.72 22.10 -28.44
C ASP A 44 -5.86 22.01 -29.73
N MET A 45 -6.40 21.48 -30.82
CA MET A 45 -5.74 21.51 -32.14
C MET A 45 -5.57 22.95 -32.68
N GLU A 46 -6.62 23.78 -32.61
CA GLU A 46 -6.58 25.16 -33.10
C GLU A 46 -5.55 26.03 -32.36
N ILE A 47 -5.42 25.84 -31.04
CA ILE A 47 -4.45 26.60 -30.23
C ILE A 47 -3.07 25.95 -30.16
N GLY A 48 -2.89 24.77 -30.77
CA GLY A 48 -1.62 24.03 -30.77
C GLY A 48 -1.26 23.35 -29.44
N GLU A 49 -2.23 23.11 -28.56
CA GLU A 49 -2.03 22.50 -27.25
C GLU A 49 -1.92 20.97 -27.36
N ARG A 50 -0.71 20.50 -27.69
CA ARG A 50 -0.46 19.08 -28.01
C ARG A 50 -0.79 18.12 -26.86
N GLU A 51 -0.55 18.51 -25.61
CA GLU A 51 -0.93 17.70 -24.45
C GLU A 51 -2.45 17.56 -24.32
N GLY A 52 -3.19 18.64 -24.58
CA GLY A 52 -4.64 18.62 -24.64
C GLY A 52 -5.17 17.66 -25.69
N VAL A 53 -4.55 17.63 -26.88
CA VAL A 53 -4.86 16.67 -27.96
C VAL A 53 -4.67 15.22 -27.50
N VAL A 54 -3.55 14.89 -26.85
CA VAL A 54 -3.31 13.54 -26.30
C VAL A 54 -4.40 13.13 -25.31
N LEU A 55 -4.75 14.01 -24.38
CA LEU A 55 -5.79 13.76 -23.38
C LEU A 55 -7.16 13.51 -24.03
N ASN A 56 -7.54 14.31 -25.03
CA ASN A 56 -8.82 14.17 -25.70
C ASN A 56 -8.88 12.90 -26.56
N TYR A 57 -7.80 12.53 -27.25
CA TYR A 57 -7.74 11.24 -27.95
C TYR A 57 -7.90 10.05 -27.00
N ASN A 58 -7.24 10.06 -25.83
CA ASN A 58 -7.44 9.02 -24.82
C ASN A 58 -8.88 8.96 -24.31
N ASN A 59 -9.49 10.13 -24.05
CA ASN A 59 -10.87 10.21 -23.58
C ASN A 59 -11.89 9.75 -24.63
N LEU A 60 -11.66 10.07 -25.91
CA LEU A 60 -12.44 9.53 -27.01
C LEU A 60 -12.28 8.01 -27.12
N GLY A 61 -11.05 7.50 -26.96
CA GLY A 61 -10.77 6.08 -26.86
C GLY A 61 -11.62 5.37 -25.81
N LEU A 62 -11.63 5.89 -24.59
CA LEU A 62 -12.48 5.41 -23.49
C LEU A 62 -13.98 5.46 -23.82
N CYS A 63 -14.42 6.54 -24.48
CA CYS A 63 -15.82 6.72 -24.87
C CYS A 63 -16.23 5.67 -25.92
N PHE A 64 -15.42 5.47 -26.96
CA PHE A 64 -15.68 4.46 -27.98
C PHE A 64 -15.62 3.04 -27.42
N GLN A 65 -14.71 2.77 -26.49
CA GLN A 65 -14.66 1.49 -25.78
C GLN A 65 -15.96 1.24 -25.02
N SER A 66 -16.47 2.24 -24.30
CA SER A 66 -17.73 2.14 -23.56
C SER A 66 -18.95 1.93 -24.46
N LEU A 67 -18.88 2.43 -25.71
CA LEU A 67 -19.86 2.21 -26.77
C LEU A 67 -19.70 0.86 -27.50
N GLY A 68 -18.71 0.04 -27.13
CA GLY A 68 -18.40 -1.23 -27.81
C GLY A 68 -17.76 -1.07 -29.20
N LYS A 69 -17.37 0.15 -29.59
CA LYS A 69 -16.73 0.48 -30.86
C LYS A 69 -15.20 0.33 -30.74
N TYR A 70 -14.75 -0.91 -30.55
CA TYR A 70 -13.35 -1.17 -30.16
C TYR A 70 -12.31 -0.75 -31.21
N ASP A 71 -12.59 -0.88 -32.51
CA ASP A 71 -11.64 -0.46 -33.55
C ASP A 71 -11.38 1.05 -33.52
N MET A 72 -12.44 1.84 -33.32
CA MET A 72 -12.34 3.29 -33.16
C MET A 72 -11.59 3.65 -31.88
N ALA A 73 -11.87 2.94 -30.78
CA ALA A 73 -11.18 3.14 -29.52
C ALA A 73 -9.67 2.90 -29.67
N GLU A 74 -9.29 1.81 -30.33
CA GLU A 74 -7.88 1.45 -30.56
C GLU A 74 -7.16 2.50 -31.38
N GLU A 75 -7.78 2.98 -32.47
CA GLU A 75 -7.21 4.02 -33.32
C GLU A 75 -6.91 5.28 -32.51
N TYR A 76 -7.90 5.81 -31.78
CA TYR A 76 -7.70 7.01 -30.97
C TYR A 76 -6.63 6.85 -29.88
N ILE A 77 -6.58 5.71 -29.19
CA ILE A 77 -5.56 5.47 -28.16
C ILE A 77 -4.17 5.31 -28.79
N LYS A 78 -4.05 4.68 -29.97
CA LYS A 78 -2.77 4.61 -30.70
C LYS A 78 -2.30 5.98 -31.19
N GLN A 79 -3.20 6.84 -31.67
CA GLN A 79 -2.87 8.23 -32.01
C GLN A 79 -2.38 9.00 -30.77
N ALA A 80 -3.04 8.83 -29.62
CA ALA A 80 -2.58 9.40 -28.35
C ALA A 80 -1.20 8.87 -27.95
N LEU A 81 -0.95 7.56 -28.07
CA LEU A 81 0.34 6.95 -27.77
C LEU A 81 1.46 7.49 -28.67
N LEU A 82 1.24 7.56 -29.98
CA LEU A 82 2.20 8.10 -30.93
C LEU A 82 2.52 9.57 -30.64
N LEU A 83 1.49 10.38 -30.41
CA LEU A 83 1.68 11.80 -30.08
C LEU A 83 2.39 11.98 -28.74
N SER A 84 2.07 11.17 -27.72
CA SER A 84 2.72 11.23 -26.40
C SER A 84 4.22 10.91 -26.47
N LYS A 85 4.62 9.97 -27.35
CA LYS A 85 6.04 9.69 -27.66
C LYS A 85 6.72 10.87 -28.32
N ASP A 86 6.07 11.50 -29.31
CA ASP A 86 6.62 12.64 -30.05
C ASP A 86 6.89 13.85 -29.15
N ILE A 87 6.01 14.11 -28.18
CA ILE A 87 6.19 15.21 -27.21
C ILE A 87 7.01 14.81 -25.97
N GLY A 88 7.46 13.55 -25.85
CA GLY A 88 8.26 13.06 -24.71
C GLY A 88 7.50 12.93 -23.39
N GLN A 89 6.17 12.81 -23.43
CA GLN A 89 5.32 12.76 -22.23
C GLN A 89 5.16 11.33 -21.71
N ASN A 90 6.12 10.87 -20.91
CA ASN A 90 6.21 9.51 -20.39
C ASN A 90 4.96 9.02 -19.63
N PHE A 91 4.30 9.90 -18.88
CA PHE A 91 3.09 9.56 -18.12
C PHE A 91 1.90 9.28 -19.03
N HIS A 92 1.76 10.07 -20.10
CA HIS A 92 0.73 9.85 -21.10
C HIS A 92 0.97 8.56 -21.88
N GLU A 93 2.23 8.27 -22.24
CA GLU A 93 2.58 6.98 -22.86
C GLU A 93 2.18 5.80 -21.97
N PHE A 94 2.55 5.84 -20.69
CA PHE A 94 2.17 4.84 -19.69
C PHE A 94 0.64 4.64 -19.64
N TYR A 95 -0.10 5.74 -19.58
CA TYR A 95 -1.56 5.71 -19.54
C TYR A 95 -2.16 5.09 -20.81
N CYS A 96 -1.69 5.49 -21.99
CA CYS A 96 -2.13 4.91 -23.27
C CYS A 96 -1.89 3.39 -23.33
N LEU A 97 -0.72 2.93 -22.86
CA LEU A 97 -0.39 1.49 -22.80
C LEU A 97 -1.34 0.74 -21.86
N CYS A 98 -1.66 1.30 -20.71
CA CYS A 98 -2.67 0.74 -19.81
C CYS A 98 -4.04 0.66 -20.49
N GLN A 99 -4.47 1.70 -21.20
CA GLN A 99 -5.76 1.71 -21.89
C GLN A 99 -5.83 0.68 -23.03
N LEU A 100 -4.76 0.56 -23.83
CA LEU A 100 -4.66 -0.47 -24.86
C LEU A 100 -4.74 -1.87 -24.26
N SER A 101 -4.12 -2.10 -23.09
CA SER A 101 -4.22 -3.40 -22.44
C SER A 101 -5.66 -3.75 -22.04
N VAL A 102 -6.41 -2.81 -21.46
CA VAL A 102 -7.82 -3.03 -21.08
C VAL A 102 -8.68 -3.27 -22.32
N LEU A 103 -8.45 -2.51 -23.39
CA LEU A 103 -9.14 -2.68 -24.65
C LEU A 103 -8.90 -4.10 -25.22
N LYS A 104 -7.66 -4.56 -25.24
CA LYS A 104 -7.29 -5.90 -25.74
C LYS A 104 -7.85 -7.01 -24.87
N VAL A 105 -7.90 -6.84 -23.54
CA VAL A 105 -8.64 -7.76 -22.66
C VAL A 105 -10.13 -7.81 -23.03
N SER A 106 -10.74 -6.64 -23.29
CA SER A 106 -12.16 -6.55 -23.66
C SER A 106 -12.46 -7.22 -25.01
N GLN A 107 -11.48 -7.26 -25.92
CA GLN A 107 -11.53 -7.97 -27.20
C GLN A 107 -11.18 -9.47 -27.09
N GLY A 108 -10.72 -9.94 -25.92
CA GLY A 108 -10.25 -11.32 -25.73
C GLY A 108 -8.82 -11.59 -26.24
N HIS A 109 -8.09 -10.56 -26.67
CA HIS A 109 -6.73 -10.68 -27.19
C HIS A 109 -5.70 -10.62 -26.05
N LEU A 110 -5.61 -11.70 -25.26
CA LEU A 110 -4.85 -11.73 -24.00
C LEU A 110 -3.33 -11.58 -24.18
N GLU A 111 -2.76 -12.07 -25.30
CA GLU A 111 -1.33 -11.95 -25.59
C GLU A 111 -0.94 -10.49 -25.90
N GLU A 112 -1.73 -9.81 -26.75
CA GLU A 112 -1.54 -8.38 -27.01
C GLU A 112 -1.71 -7.55 -25.74
N ALA A 113 -2.74 -7.86 -24.93
CA ALA A 113 -2.95 -7.20 -23.64
C ALA A 113 -1.73 -7.34 -22.71
N SER A 114 -1.16 -8.55 -22.64
CA SER A 114 0.04 -8.83 -21.85
C SER A 114 1.25 -8.04 -22.34
N SER A 115 1.42 -7.92 -23.66
CA SER A 115 2.49 -7.11 -24.26
C SER A 115 2.35 -5.62 -23.91
N TYR A 116 1.14 -5.06 -24.01
CA TYR A 116 0.90 -3.67 -23.62
C TYR A 116 1.08 -3.43 -22.11
N LEU A 117 0.68 -4.38 -21.26
CA LEU A 117 0.91 -4.29 -19.81
C LEU A 117 2.39 -4.31 -19.48
N PHE A 118 3.14 -5.20 -20.11
CA PHE A 118 4.59 -5.27 -19.93
C PHE A 118 5.26 -3.95 -20.31
N GLN A 119 4.94 -3.41 -21.48
CA GLN A 119 5.43 -2.09 -21.91
C GLN A 119 4.99 -0.97 -20.95
N GLY A 120 3.75 -1.04 -20.45
CA GLY A 120 3.23 -0.11 -19.44
C GLY A 120 4.05 -0.15 -18.15
N ILE A 121 4.33 -1.35 -17.63
CA ILE A 121 5.17 -1.54 -16.43
C ILE A 121 6.57 -0.99 -16.67
N GLN A 122 7.22 -1.29 -17.80
CA GLN A 122 8.54 -0.72 -18.12
C GLN A 122 8.52 0.82 -18.17
N LYS A 123 7.46 1.41 -18.71
CA LYS A 123 7.29 2.86 -18.74
C LYS A 123 7.05 3.43 -17.34
N PHE A 124 6.28 2.73 -16.51
CA PHE A 124 6.08 3.07 -15.10
C PHE A 124 7.37 3.03 -14.30
N GLU A 125 8.19 2.00 -14.48
CA GLU A 125 9.52 1.90 -13.87
C GLU A 125 10.42 3.07 -14.28
N THR A 126 10.36 3.47 -15.55
CA THR A 126 11.07 4.66 -16.04
C THR A 126 10.58 5.93 -15.35
N LEU A 127 9.25 6.10 -15.20
CA LEU A 127 8.65 7.22 -14.46
C LEU A 127 9.09 7.25 -13.00
N ARG A 128 9.13 6.08 -12.34
CA ARG A 128 9.63 5.98 -10.96
C ARG A 128 11.09 6.40 -10.87
N GLY A 129 11.94 5.97 -11.80
CA GLY A 129 13.36 6.33 -11.85
C GLY A 129 13.62 7.84 -11.94
N PHE A 130 12.73 8.62 -12.58
CA PHE A 130 12.85 10.09 -12.62
C PHE A 130 12.60 10.78 -11.27
N LEU A 131 11.86 10.14 -10.36
CA LEU A 131 11.47 10.73 -9.08
C LEU A 131 12.59 10.71 -8.02
N LYS A 132 13.70 9.99 -8.24
CA LYS A 132 14.83 9.84 -7.29
C LYS A 132 14.37 9.48 -5.86
N GLU A 133 15.20 9.71 -4.84
CA GLU A 133 15.04 9.40 -3.40
C GLU A 133 13.80 10.02 -2.70
N SER A 134 12.84 10.58 -3.45
CA SER A 134 11.61 11.07 -2.85
C SER A 134 10.61 9.94 -2.68
N ASP A 135 10.82 9.12 -1.65
CA ASP A 135 10.00 7.95 -1.33
C ASP A 135 8.50 8.27 -1.31
N GLN A 136 8.11 9.41 -0.75
CA GLN A 136 6.71 9.84 -0.71
C GLN A 136 6.08 9.98 -2.09
N PHE A 137 6.81 10.50 -3.09
CA PHE A 137 6.29 10.62 -4.45
C PHE A 137 6.29 9.29 -5.18
N GLN A 138 7.27 8.41 -4.91
CA GLN A 138 7.29 7.06 -5.49
C GLN A 138 6.12 6.21 -4.97
N ILE A 139 5.86 6.25 -3.66
CA ILE A 139 4.72 5.58 -3.03
C ILE A 139 3.42 6.12 -3.61
N PHE A 140 3.24 7.44 -3.66
CA PHE A 140 2.05 8.05 -4.25
C PHE A 140 1.85 7.65 -5.71
N LEU A 141 2.91 7.64 -6.53
CA LEU A 141 2.85 7.23 -7.92
C LEU A 141 2.40 5.76 -8.06
N LEU A 142 2.94 4.86 -7.23
CA LEU A 142 2.55 3.45 -7.18
C LEU A 142 1.08 3.29 -6.78
N GLU A 143 0.67 3.91 -5.68
CA GLU A 143 -0.71 3.80 -5.17
C GLU A 143 -1.74 4.36 -6.15
N LYS A 144 -1.44 5.49 -6.80
CA LYS A 144 -2.38 6.14 -7.73
C LYS A 144 -2.44 5.49 -9.09
N HIS A 145 -1.31 5.01 -9.61
CA HIS A 145 -1.17 4.65 -11.01
C HIS A 145 -0.52 3.28 -11.22
N GLY A 146 0.45 2.92 -10.39
CA GLY A 146 1.21 1.69 -10.53
C GLY A 146 0.45 0.42 -10.14
N THR A 147 -0.44 0.43 -9.15
CA THR A 147 -1.09 -0.82 -8.70
C THR A 147 -1.89 -1.53 -9.80
N PHE A 148 -2.59 -0.76 -10.64
CA PHE A 148 -3.45 -1.27 -11.70
C PHE A 148 -2.74 -2.21 -12.71
N PRO A 149 -1.68 -1.77 -13.42
CA PRO A 149 -1.05 -2.61 -14.44
C PRO A 149 -0.43 -3.89 -13.88
N TYR A 150 0.19 -3.88 -12.71
CA TYR A 150 0.78 -5.09 -12.12
C TYR A 150 -0.31 -6.08 -11.70
N ASN A 151 -1.41 -5.62 -11.08
CA ASN A 151 -2.52 -6.48 -10.68
C ASN A 151 -3.20 -7.11 -11.90
N LEU A 152 -3.47 -6.31 -12.96
CA LEU A 152 -4.06 -6.83 -14.19
C LEU A 152 -3.11 -7.83 -14.87
N PHE A 153 -1.82 -7.52 -14.95
CA PHE A 153 -0.84 -8.39 -15.60
C PHE A 153 -0.68 -9.71 -14.84
N SER A 154 -0.53 -9.66 -13.52
CA SER A 154 -0.50 -10.84 -12.68
C SER A 154 -1.78 -11.69 -12.84
N ARG A 155 -2.97 -11.06 -12.89
CA ARG A 155 -4.24 -11.80 -13.09
C ARG A 155 -4.28 -12.49 -14.45
N LEU A 156 -3.85 -11.83 -15.53
CA LEU A 156 -3.78 -12.43 -16.86
C LEU A 156 -2.81 -13.62 -16.89
N LEU A 157 -1.63 -13.47 -16.30
CA LEU A 157 -0.65 -14.55 -16.18
C LEU A 157 -1.19 -15.73 -15.37
N SER A 158 -1.85 -15.48 -14.24
CA SER A 158 -2.53 -16.52 -13.45
C SER A 158 -3.58 -17.26 -14.29
N SER A 159 -4.43 -16.54 -15.02
CA SER A 159 -5.52 -17.13 -15.83
C SER A 159 -5.04 -17.93 -17.03
N THR A 160 -3.83 -17.65 -17.53
CA THR A 160 -3.20 -18.36 -18.66
C THR A 160 -2.28 -19.50 -18.19
N GLY A 161 -2.25 -19.79 -16.89
CA GLY A 161 -1.45 -20.86 -16.29
C GLY A 161 0.01 -20.49 -15.99
N LYS A 162 0.43 -19.26 -16.31
CA LYS A 162 1.77 -18.71 -16.01
C LYS A 162 1.85 -18.19 -14.57
N THR A 163 1.54 -19.07 -13.61
CA THR A 163 1.36 -18.69 -12.21
C THR A 163 2.66 -18.24 -11.54
N GLN A 164 3.81 -18.76 -11.96
CA GLN A 164 5.11 -18.31 -11.43
C GLN A 164 5.45 -16.89 -11.89
N ASP A 165 5.27 -16.58 -13.18
CA ASP A 165 5.45 -15.23 -13.71
C ASP A 165 4.51 -14.24 -13.00
N ALA A 166 3.28 -14.67 -12.70
CA ALA A 166 2.32 -13.88 -11.94
C ALA A 166 2.81 -13.53 -10.52
N LEU A 167 3.50 -14.46 -9.85
CA LEU A 167 4.14 -14.22 -8.54
C LEU A 167 5.26 -13.19 -8.65
N TYR A 168 6.11 -13.30 -9.68
CA TYR A 168 7.20 -12.35 -9.89
C TYR A 168 6.70 -10.93 -10.15
N VAL A 169 5.61 -10.77 -10.91
CA VAL A 169 4.96 -9.47 -11.12
C VAL A 169 4.42 -8.89 -9.80
N GLU A 170 3.79 -9.70 -8.96
CA GLU A 170 3.27 -9.24 -7.66
C GLU A 170 4.39 -8.84 -6.72
N GLU A 171 5.49 -9.60 -6.69
CA GLU A 171 6.60 -9.29 -5.82
C GLU A 171 7.41 -8.09 -6.33
N LEU A 172 7.56 -7.91 -7.65
CA LEU A 172 8.13 -6.67 -8.21
C LEU A 172 7.33 -5.45 -7.74
N ARG A 173 5.99 -5.52 -7.80
CA ARG A 173 5.11 -4.44 -7.32
C ARG A 173 5.36 -4.10 -5.84
N ARG A 174 5.51 -5.12 -4.98
CA ARG A 174 5.60 -4.94 -3.52
C ARG A 174 6.98 -4.51 -3.05
N ALA A 175 8.02 -5.15 -3.57
CA ALA A 175 9.34 -5.10 -2.98
C ALA A 175 10.24 -4.04 -3.60
N LYS A 176 9.91 -3.53 -4.79
CA LYS A 176 10.83 -2.67 -5.55
C LYS A 176 11.12 -1.34 -4.86
N GLY A 177 10.11 -0.68 -4.29
CA GLY A 177 10.32 0.57 -3.55
C GLY A 177 11.30 0.40 -2.38
N LEU A 178 11.09 -0.63 -1.55
CA LEU A 178 11.99 -0.94 -0.45
C LEU A 178 13.38 -1.37 -0.95
N ALA A 179 13.46 -2.16 -2.02
CA ALA A 179 14.74 -2.58 -2.60
C ALA A 179 15.55 -1.39 -3.13
N ASP A 180 14.89 -0.43 -3.80
CA ASP A 180 15.52 0.80 -4.29
C ASP A 180 16.00 1.67 -3.11
N LEU A 181 15.19 1.79 -2.04
CA LEU A 181 15.56 2.49 -0.81
C LEU A 181 16.78 1.84 -0.14
N MET A 182 16.77 0.51 0.02
CA MET A 182 17.87 -0.22 0.63
C MET A 182 19.16 -0.13 -0.19
N ALA A 183 19.05 -0.22 -1.52
CA ALA A 183 20.20 -0.06 -2.41
C ALA A 183 20.83 1.32 -2.27
N THR A 184 19.99 2.35 -2.16
CA THR A 184 20.42 3.75 -2.01
C THR A 184 21.05 4.00 -0.64
N GLN A 185 20.35 3.65 0.45
CA GLN A 185 20.80 3.97 1.82
C GLN A 185 21.97 3.12 2.29
N TYR A 186 22.03 1.86 1.87
CA TYR A 186 23.00 0.89 2.38
C TYR A 186 24.00 0.38 1.33
N SER A 187 23.98 0.96 0.12
CA SER A 187 24.85 0.53 -1.00
C SER A 187 24.73 -0.97 -1.31
N VAL A 188 23.55 -1.55 -1.05
CA VAL A 188 23.24 -2.94 -1.36
C VAL A 188 23.02 -3.08 -2.86
N GLN A 189 23.54 -4.13 -3.48
CA GLN A 189 23.30 -4.38 -4.90
C GLN A 189 21.80 -4.54 -5.17
N GLU A 190 21.26 -3.84 -6.17
CA GLU A 190 19.88 -4.01 -6.60
C GLU A 190 19.62 -5.48 -6.96
N GLN A 191 18.78 -6.14 -6.15
CA GLN A 191 18.48 -7.56 -6.30
C GLN A 191 17.21 -7.84 -7.10
N ILE A 192 16.44 -6.81 -7.45
CA ILE A 192 15.19 -6.93 -8.23
C ILE A 192 15.32 -6.17 -9.56
N SER A 193 15.28 -6.93 -10.65
CA SER A 193 15.19 -6.41 -12.01
C SER A 193 13.88 -5.66 -12.25
N SER A 194 13.90 -4.57 -13.01
CA SER A 194 12.69 -3.86 -13.45
C SER A 194 11.87 -4.66 -14.48
N ASP A 195 12.44 -5.71 -15.06
CA ASP A 195 11.73 -6.68 -15.89
C ASP A 195 11.22 -7.83 -15.00
N PRO A 196 9.91 -7.91 -14.70
CA PRO A 196 9.35 -8.95 -13.85
C PRO A 196 9.50 -10.36 -14.45
N LEU A 197 9.60 -10.50 -15.77
CA LEU A 197 9.73 -11.80 -16.45
C LEU A 197 11.16 -12.31 -16.43
N SER A 198 12.14 -11.43 -16.19
CA SER A 198 13.54 -11.83 -16.02
C SER A 198 13.82 -12.44 -14.64
N TRP A 199 12.88 -12.31 -13.70
CA TRP A 199 13.12 -12.75 -12.35
C TRP A 199 12.96 -14.26 -12.20
N CYS A 200 13.93 -14.91 -11.57
CA CYS A 200 13.89 -16.33 -11.29
C CYS A 200 14.46 -16.63 -9.90
N GLY A 201 14.06 -17.76 -9.32
CA GLY A 201 14.65 -18.27 -8.09
C GLY A 201 14.07 -17.71 -6.79
N ILE A 202 12.94 -16.99 -6.83
CA ILE A 202 12.26 -16.50 -5.61
C ILE A 202 11.90 -17.63 -4.65
N GLN A 203 11.63 -18.83 -5.18
CA GLN A 203 11.38 -20.03 -4.39
C GLN A 203 12.58 -20.44 -3.54
N GLY A 204 13.80 -20.12 -3.99
CA GLY A 204 15.05 -20.40 -3.28
C GLY A 204 15.19 -19.63 -1.97
N ILE A 205 14.40 -18.57 -1.78
CA ILE A 205 14.35 -17.82 -0.52
C ILE A 205 13.74 -18.70 0.58
N ILE A 206 12.68 -19.44 0.26
CA ILE A 206 11.99 -20.32 1.21
C ILE A 206 12.76 -21.62 1.44
N THR A 207 13.53 -22.11 0.46
CA THR A 207 14.34 -23.32 0.65
C THR A 207 15.47 -23.16 1.67
N LYS A 208 15.82 -21.93 2.04
CA LYS A 208 16.79 -21.63 3.12
C LYS A 208 16.17 -21.70 4.51
N GLU A 209 14.85 -21.68 4.62
CA GLU A 209 14.11 -21.77 5.88
C GLU A 209 13.76 -23.24 6.16
N ALA A 210 14.01 -23.71 7.38
CA ALA A 210 13.72 -25.09 7.77
C ALA A 210 12.27 -25.25 8.25
N ASP A 211 11.63 -26.37 7.88
CA ASP A 211 10.32 -26.80 8.38
C ASP A 211 9.21 -25.73 8.22
N CYS A 212 9.24 -24.96 7.13
CA CYS A 212 8.28 -23.89 6.90
C CYS A 212 7.55 -23.99 5.56
N SER A 213 6.41 -23.30 5.46
CA SER A 213 5.78 -22.98 4.17
C SER A 213 5.48 -21.51 4.08
N CYS A 214 5.69 -20.94 2.90
CA CYS A 214 5.30 -19.58 2.64
C CYS A 214 3.90 -19.54 2.01
N LEU A 215 3.01 -18.75 2.60
CA LEU A 215 1.73 -18.36 2.04
C LEU A 215 1.86 -16.93 1.50
N TYR A 216 1.98 -16.81 0.19
CA TYR A 216 1.97 -15.53 -0.49
C TYR A 216 0.54 -15.20 -0.94
N ILE A 217 0.01 -14.06 -0.50
CA ILE A 217 -1.37 -13.65 -0.73
C ILE A 217 -1.36 -12.46 -1.68
N SER A 218 -2.26 -12.41 -2.65
CA SER A 218 -2.57 -11.23 -3.46
C SER A 218 -4.08 -11.02 -3.47
N VAL A 219 -4.52 -9.79 -3.21
CA VAL A 219 -5.95 -9.45 -3.17
C VAL A 219 -6.35 -8.66 -4.41
N GLY A 220 -7.35 -9.17 -5.11
CA GLY A 220 -8.05 -8.49 -6.18
C GLY A 220 -9.35 -7.86 -5.69
N LYS A 221 -10.18 -7.36 -6.62
CA LYS A 221 -11.47 -6.75 -6.27
C LYS A 221 -12.43 -7.75 -5.63
N ASN A 222 -12.47 -8.97 -6.16
CA ASN A 222 -13.40 -10.04 -5.76
C ASN A 222 -12.74 -11.42 -5.81
N ASP A 223 -11.41 -11.46 -5.82
CA ASP A 223 -10.63 -12.69 -5.87
C ASP A 223 -9.42 -12.58 -4.95
N VAL A 224 -9.04 -13.70 -4.35
CA VAL A 224 -7.78 -13.85 -3.62
C VAL A 224 -6.96 -14.93 -4.29
N ARG A 225 -5.71 -14.61 -4.58
CA ARG A 225 -4.75 -15.50 -5.23
C ARG A 225 -3.67 -15.89 -4.22
N PHE A 226 -3.33 -17.16 -4.18
CA PHE A 226 -2.42 -17.76 -3.23
C PHE A 226 -1.29 -18.47 -3.95
N TRP A 227 -0.06 -18.23 -3.51
CA TRP A 227 1.09 -19.05 -3.86
C TRP A 227 1.65 -19.68 -2.58
N ILE A 228 1.64 -21.00 -2.54
CA ILE A 228 2.20 -21.79 -1.45
C ILE A 228 3.57 -22.26 -1.90
N ILE A 229 4.62 -21.70 -1.30
CA ILE A 229 6.01 -22.08 -1.60
C ILE A 229 6.47 -23.03 -0.49
N LYS A 230 6.86 -24.24 -0.90
CA LYS A 230 7.38 -25.27 -0.01
C LYS A 230 8.88 -25.11 0.22
N GLU A 231 9.38 -25.69 1.30
CA GLU A 231 10.82 -25.84 1.57
C GLU A 231 11.58 -26.56 0.42
N THR A 232 10.88 -27.37 -0.37
CA THR A 232 11.43 -28.02 -1.57
C THR A 232 11.59 -27.07 -2.77
N GLY A 233 11.08 -25.83 -2.66
CA GLY A 233 10.98 -24.86 -3.74
C GLY A 233 9.76 -25.08 -4.65
N ALA A 234 8.95 -26.11 -4.39
CA ALA A 234 7.70 -26.33 -5.14
C ALA A 234 6.72 -25.19 -4.87
N ILE A 235 6.16 -24.62 -5.94
CA ILE A 235 5.15 -23.56 -5.88
C ILE A 235 3.80 -24.16 -6.27
N GLN A 236 2.83 -24.06 -5.38
CA GLN A 236 1.44 -24.42 -5.65
C GLN A 236 0.60 -23.15 -5.72
N PHE A 237 -0.21 -23.02 -6.77
CA PHE A 237 -1.10 -21.88 -6.96
C PHE A 237 -2.54 -22.26 -6.65
N SER A 238 -3.27 -21.35 -6.01
CA SER A 238 -4.71 -21.46 -5.78
C SER A 238 -5.36 -20.08 -5.95
N GLU A 239 -6.60 -20.06 -6.44
CA GLU A 239 -7.40 -18.83 -6.55
C GLU A 239 -8.77 -19.09 -5.94
N LYS A 240 -9.27 -18.12 -5.18
CA LYS A 240 -10.62 -18.12 -4.64
C LYS A 240 -11.36 -16.87 -5.08
N LYS A 241 -12.50 -17.07 -5.76
CA LYS A 241 -13.50 -16.01 -5.92
C LYS A 241 -14.24 -15.79 -4.61
N VAL A 242 -14.43 -14.54 -4.26
CA VAL A 242 -15.13 -14.12 -3.04
C VAL A 242 -16.32 -13.26 -3.44
N ASN A 243 -17.48 -13.64 -2.93
CA ASN A 243 -18.69 -12.84 -3.03
C ASN A 243 -18.94 -12.25 -1.64
N LEU A 244 -18.81 -10.94 -1.53
CA LEU A 244 -19.16 -10.19 -0.32
C LEU A 244 -20.60 -9.72 -0.40
N ASP A 245 -21.24 -9.59 0.76
CA ASP A 245 -22.58 -9.03 0.86
C ASP A 245 -22.54 -7.50 0.67
N GLN A 246 -23.69 -6.93 0.31
CA GLN A 246 -23.83 -5.47 0.21
C GLN A 246 -23.59 -4.81 1.56
N ASN A 247 -22.83 -3.72 1.56
CA ASN A 247 -22.68 -2.89 2.74
C ASN A 247 -24.05 -2.27 3.09
N LYS A 248 -24.50 -2.51 4.33
CA LYS A 248 -25.83 -2.10 4.80
C LYS A 248 -26.06 -0.58 4.76
N VAL A 249 -24.99 0.21 4.80
CA VAL A 249 -25.04 1.69 4.82
C VAL A 249 -25.01 2.26 3.42
N THR A 250 -24.08 1.82 2.58
CA THR A 250 -23.89 2.39 1.23
C THR A 250 -24.74 1.69 0.18
N GLY A 251 -25.24 0.48 0.44
CA GLY A 251 -25.93 -0.37 -0.53
C GLY A 251 -25.01 -0.92 -1.63
N ILE A 252 -23.70 -0.71 -1.51
CA ILE A 252 -22.69 -1.12 -2.50
C ILE A 252 -21.95 -2.34 -1.95
N VAL A 253 -21.64 -3.32 -2.81
CA VAL A 253 -20.74 -4.43 -2.45
C VAL A 253 -19.32 -3.86 -2.39
N PRO A 254 -18.67 -3.83 -1.22
CA PRO A 254 -17.29 -3.34 -1.12
C PRO A 254 -16.35 -4.26 -1.88
N ASP A 255 -15.23 -3.73 -2.36
CA ASP A 255 -14.13 -4.60 -2.77
C ASP A 255 -13.47 -5.26 -1.53
N LEU A 256 -12.67 -6.30 -1.76
CA LEU A 256 -12.06 -7.05 -0.65
C LEU A 256 -11.13 -6.19 0.20
N ASP A 257 -10.41 -5.25 -0.42
CA ASP A 257 -9.50 -4.35 0.29
C ASP A 257 -10.27 -3.41 1.22
N GLU A 258 -11.36 -2.82 0.73
CA GLU A 258 -12.28 -1.99 1.52
C GLU A 258 -12.90 -2.80 2.65
N TYR A 259 -13.31 -4.05 2.38
CA TYR A 259 -13.80 -4.95 3.42
C TYR A 259 -12.77 -5.19 4.52
N PHE A 260 -11.53 -5.58 4.19
CA PHE A 260 -10.49 -5.81 5.20
C PHE A 260 -10.19 -4.53 5.98
N LYS A 261 -10.11 -3.39 5.30
CA LYS A 261 -9.91 -2.10 5.93
C LYS A 261 -11.03 -1.76 6.91
N GLU A 262 -12.29 -1.94 6.53
CA GLU A 262 -13.45 -1.70 7.41
C GLU A 262 -13.51 -2.70 8.56
N ALA A 263 -13.24 -3.98 8.28
CA ALA A 263 -13.29 -5.09 9.23
C ALA A 263 -12.22 -5.00 10.32
N PHE A 264 -11.18 -4.17 10.15
CA PHE A 264 -10.12 -3.98 11.15
C PHE A 264 -9.90 -2.51 11.55
N ARG A 265 -10.69 -1.55 11.02
CA ARG A 265 -10.54 -0.10 11.27
C ARG A 265 -10.69 0.33 12.74
N SER A 266 -11.44 -0.42 13.55
CA SER A 266 -11.90 0.02 14.88
C SER A 266 -11.78 -1.03 15.98
N TYR A 267 -11.20 -2.20 15.69
CA TYR A 267 -11.28 -3.37 16.57
C TYR A 267 -10.08 -3.54 17.51
N ALA A 268 -9.17 -2.55 17.54
CA ALA A 268 -7.98 -2.57 18.40
C ALA A 268 -8.30 -2.32 19.89
N ILE A 269 -9.55 -2.02 20.26
CA ILE A 269 -9.93 -1.72 21.64
C ILE A 269 -11.17 -2.55 22.03
N LEU A 270 -10.98 -3.51 22.95
CA LEU A 270 -12.08 -4.18 23.63
C LEU A 270 -12.82 -3.14 24.51
N PRO A 271 -14.15 -2.97 24.41
CA PRO A 271 -14.88 -1.94 25.15
C PRO A 271 -14.84 -2.10 26.68
N GLU A 272 -14.50 -3.29 27.18
CA GLU A 272 -14.34 -3.56 28.61
C GLU A 272 -13.02 -3.00 29.18
N GLN A 273 -12.05 -2.69 28.31
CA GLN A 273 -10.82 -2.03 28.70
C GLN A 273 -10.85 -0.59 28.19
N LYS A 274 -10.83 0.38 29.13
CA LYS A 274 -10.50 1.77 28.80
C LYS A 274 -9.03 1.82 28.37
N CYS A 275 -8.76 1.52 27.11
CA CYS A 275 -7.48 1.87 26.50
C CYS A 275 -7.53 3.35 26.17
N GLU A 276 -6.64 4.10 26.80
CA GLU A 276 -6.45 5.51 26.49
C GLU A 276 -5.71 5.60 25.17
N ASP A 277 -6.41 5.95 24.09
CA ASP A 277 -5.76 6.30 22.83
C ASP A 277 -5.18 7.71 22.96
N ARG A 278 -3.85 7.78 22.90
CA ARG A 278 -3.12 9.04 22.84
C ARG A 278 -2.25 9.10 21.58
N SER A 279 -2.72 8.57 20.46
CA SER A 279 -2.02 8.75 19.17
C SER A 279 -1.80 10.24 18.86
N LEU A 280 -0.80 10.54 18.05
CA LEU A 280 -0.46 11.91 17.69
C LEU A 280 -1.57 12.60 16.89
N ASP A 281 -2.44 11.83 16.23
CA ASP A 281 -3.51 12.32 15.37
C ASP A 281 -4.77 12.72 16.15
N ASP A 282 -5.11 12.05 17.26
CA ASP A 282 -6.46 12.10 17.88
C ASP A 282 -6.66 13.14 19.00
N THR A 283 -5.92 14.25 19.00
CA THR A 283 -6.08 15.31 20.02
C THR A 283 -6.71 16.61 19.52
N GLU A 284 -7.65 16.55 18.57
CA GLU A 284 -8.64 17.61 18.42
C GLU A 284 -9.78 17.43 19.44
N LEU A 285 -9.72 18.24 20.52
CA LEU A 285 -10.75 18.50 21.55
C LEU A 285 -11.01 17.42 22.62
N MET A 286 -10.11 17.34 23.62
CA MET A 286 -10.54 17.01 24.99
C MET A 286 -11.22 18.25 25.61
N SER A 287 -12.51 18.44 25.35
CA SER A 287 -13.39 19.12 26.31
C SER A 287 -14.00 18.07 27.24
N LEU A 288 -13.89 18.32 28.55
CA LEU A 288 -14.61 17.62 29.62
C LEU A 288 -16.11 17.57 29.30
N HIS A 289 -16.56 16.47 28.71
CA HIS A 289 -17.89 15.85 28.73
C HIS A 289 -17.92 14.86 27.55
N TYR A 290 -17.48 13.64 27.83
CA TYR A 290 -17.46 12.53 26.89
C TYR A 290 -18.91 12.10 26.59
N ASP A 291 -19.46 12.61 25.49
CA ASP A 291 -20.69 12.10 24.89
C ASP A 291 -20.49 12.04 23.36
N ASN A 292 -19.52 11.24 22.92
CA ASN A 292 -19.27 10.97 21.51
C ASN A 292 -20.23 9.88 21.02
N ARG A 293 -21.43 10.32 20.63
CA ARG A 293 -22.45 9.53 19.93
C ARG A 293 -22.32 9.56 18.41
N SER A 294 -21.17 9.96 17.87
CA SER A 294 -20.96 9.98 16.41
C SER A 294 -19.57 9.43 16.06
N VAL A 295 -19.57 8.27 15.39
CA VAL A 295 -18.44 7.51 14.79
C VAL A 295 -17.79 6.44 15.67
N LEU A 296 -18.34 6.14 16.86
CA LEU A 296 -18.33 4.76 17.35
C LEU A 296 -19.38 4.00 16.53
N ARG A 297 -18.98 3.15 15.57
CA ARG A 297 -19.78 1.93 15.40
C ARG A 297 -19.70 1.26 16.77
N ASP A 298 -20.85 0.99 17.38
CA ASP A 298 -20.90 0.16 18.58
C ASP A 298 -20.01 -1.06 18.32
N TYR A 299 -18.98 -1.25 19.14
CA TYR A 299 -18.15 -2.45 19.06
C TYR A 299 -19.08 -3.62 19.33
N ASP A 300 -19.43 -4.35 18.27
CA ASP A 300 -20.15 -5.60 18.40
C ASP A 300 -19.11 -6.72 18.36
N ALA A 301 -18.90 -7.35 19.51
CA ALA A 301 -17.98 -8.48 19.63
C ALA A 301 -18.37 -9.63 18.68
N GLU A 302 -19.65 -9.74 18.33
CA GLU A 302 -20.14 -10.72 17.37
C GLU A 302 -19.80 -10.33 15.93
N ASP A 303 -19.80 -9.04 15.58
CA ASP A 303 -19.31 -8.56 14.27
C ASP A 303 -17.81 -8.82 14.11
N PHE A 304 -17.01 -8.63 15.17
CA PHE A 304 -15.58 -8.92 15.13
C PHE A 304 -15.29 -10.41 14.95
N LYS A 305 -15.95 -11.28 15.73
CA LYS A 305 -15.82 -12.75 15.56
C LYS A 305 -16.27 -13.20 14.17
N THR A 306 -17.36 -12.62 13.66
CA THR A 306 -17.84 -12.88 12.30
C THR A 306 -16.81 -12.47 11.26
N SER A 307 -16.15 -11.31 11.47
CA SER A 307 -15.08 -10.82 10.60
C SER A 307 -13.86 -11.74 10.60
N LEU A 308 -13.42 -12.22 11.77
CA LEU A 308 -12.34 -13.20 11.90
C LEU A 308 -12.68 -14.52 11.21
N HIS A 309 -13.90 -15.03 11.42
CA HIS A 309 -14.37 -16.26 10.75
C HIS A 309 -14.38 -16.12 9.24
N LEU A 310 -14.87 -14.98 8.73
CA LEU A 310 -14.89 -14.71 7.30
C LEU A 310 -13.46 -14.57 6.75
N CYS A 311 -12.54 -13.97 7.49
CA CYS A 311 -11.11 -13.91 7.12
C CYS A 311 -10.50 -15.31 7.04
N TYR A 312 -10.75 -16.19 8.01
CA TYR A 312 -10.29 -17.58 7.94
C TYR A 312 -10.85 -18.27 6.70
N LYS A 313 -12.16 -18.15 6.46
CA LYS A 313 -12.82 -18.74 5.29
C LYS A 313 -12.26 -18.22 3.98
N ILE A 314 -11.97 -16.92 3.87
CA ILE A 314 -11.45 -16.31 2.65
C ILE A 314 -9.99 -16.66 2.43
N ILE A 315 -9.15 -16.58 3.46
CA ILE A 315 -7.68 -16.59 3.32
C ILE A 315 -7.07 -17.96 3.60
N ILE A 316 -7.49 -18.62 4.68
CA ILE A 316 -6.78 -19.80 5.20
C ILE A 316 -7.46 -21.09 4.78
N ALA A 317 -8.78 -21.21 4.96
CA ALA A 317 -9.54 -22.41 4.59
C ALA A 317 -9.26 -22.94 3.16
N PRO A 318 -9.09 -22.09 2.11
CA PRO A 318 -8.83 -22.57 0.75
C PRO A 318 -7.47 -23.25 0.57
N VAL A 319 -6.55 -23.00 1.49
CA VAL A 319 -5.15 -23.46 1.41
C VAL A 319 -4.70 -24.23 2.66
N ALA A 320 -5.58 -24.41 3.65
CA ALA A 320 -5.26 -25.03 4.94
C ALA A 320 -4.66 -26.44 4.79
N SER A 321 -5.18 -27.24 3.85
CA SER A 321 -4.65 -28.58 3.56
C SER A 321 -3.22 -28.56 3.02
N LEU A 322 -2.78 -27.42 2.48
CA LEU A 322 -1.43 -27.18 1.98
C LEU A 322 -0.53 -26.57 3.06
N LEU A 323 -1.01 -26.17 4.23
CA LEU A 323 -0.20 -25.51 5.27
C LEU A 323 0.01 -26.46 6.45
N LYS A 324 0.85 -27.49 6.26
CA LYS A 324 1.06 -28.56 7.25
C LYS A 324 2.33 -28.41 8.09
N GLN A 325 3.19 -27.47 7.70
CA GLN A 325 4.46 -27.22 8.34
C GLN A 325 4.27 -26.55 9.71
N PRO A 326 5.18 -26.79 10.68
CA PRO A 326 5.10 -26.20 12.00
C PRO A 326 5.25 -24.67 11.99
N GLU A 327 5.85 -24.10 10.94
CA GLU A 327 5.86 -22.65 10.70
C GLU A 327 5.22 -22.27 9.36
N ILE A 328 4.44 -21.19 9.39
CA ILE A 328 3.92 -20.52 8.20
C ILE A 328 4.50 -19.11 8.13
N ILE A 329 5.19 -18.83 7.03
CA ILE A 329 5.60 -17.49 6.66
C ILE A 329 4.48 -16.90 5.80
N ILE A 330 3.90 -15.78 6.17
CA ILE A 330 2.82 -15.15 5.42
C ILE A 330 3.33 -13.84 4.81
N VAL A 331 3.14 -13.70 3.51
CA VAL A 331 3.39 -12.47 2.75
C VAL A 331 2.02 -11.88 2.37
N PRO A 332 1.43 -11.04 3.23
CA PRO A 332 0.13 -10.43 2.96
C PRO A 332 0.23 -9.38 1.85
N ASP A 333 -0.91 -9.01 1.29
CA ASP A 333 -1.05 -7.92 0.32
C ASP A 333 -2.01 -6.86 0.86
N SER A 334 -1.69 -5.59 0.63
CA SER A 334 -2.52 -4.44 1.01
C SER A 334 -3.05 -4.54 2.46
N CYS A 335 -4.36 -4.39 2.66
CA CYS A 335 -5.02 -4.38 3.97
C CYS A 335 -5.00 -5.74 4.68
N VAL A 336 -4.58 -6.82 4.01
CA VAL A 336 -4.43 -8.15 4.65
C VAL A 336 -3.37 -8.14 5.74
N TYR A 337 -2.43 -7.17 5.73
CA TYR A 337 -1.47 -7.02 6.82
C TYR A 337 -2.16 -6.74 8.17
N GLN A 338 -3.37 -6.20 8.17
CA GLN A 338 -4.16 -5.93 9.38
C GLN A 338 -4.88 -7.17 9.93
N VAL A 339 -4.91 -8.27 9.19
CA VAL A 339 -5.58 -9.50 9.61
C VAL A 339 -4.79 -10.13 10.78
N PRO A 340 -5.42 -10.37 11.95
CA PRO A 340 -4.75 -10.98 13.08
C PRO A 340 -4.66 -12.50 12.87
N PHE A 341 -3.75 -12.94 12.00
CA PHE A 341 -3.60 -14.34 11.59
C PHE A 341 -3.54 -15.32 12.77
N ALA A 342 -2.87 -14.95 13.85
CA ALA A 342 -2.79 -15.75 15.07
C ALA A 342 -4.16 -16.06 15.68
N ALA A 343 -5.11 -15.12 15.59
CA ALA A 343 -6.45 -15.23 16.16
C ALA A 343 -7.49 -15.82 15.19
N LEU A 344 -7.10 -16.20 13.97
CA LEU A 344 -8.00 -16.90 13.07
C LEU A 344 -8.23 -18.33 13.58
N ALA A 345 -9.49 -18.69 13.78
CA ALA A 345 -9.89 -20.02 14.21
C ALA A 345 -10.38 -20.85 13.02
N ASP A 346 -10.04 -22.15 13.01
CA ASP A 346 -10.64 -23.09 12.07
C ASP A 346 -12.11 -23.40 12.41
N GLU A 347 -12.77 -24.18 11.56
CA GLU A 347 -14.17 -24.59 11.79
C GLU A 347 -14.36 -25.44 13.07
N GLY A 348 -13.27 -25.98 13.64
CA GLY A 348 -13.25 -26.67 14.92
C GLY A 348 -13.02 -25.74 16.11
N GLY A 349 -12.85 -24.43 15.88
CA GLY A 349 -12.58 -23.42 16.90
C GLY A 349 -11.12 -23.35 17.37
N LYS A 350 -10.20 -24.04 16.70
CA LYS A 350 -8.77 -24.01 17.06
C LYS A 350 -8.07 -22.83 16.38
N TYR A 351 -7.41 -21.98 17.16
CA TYR A 351 -6.67 -20.83 16.64
C TYR A 351 -5.41 -21.26 15.90
N LEU A 352 -5.04 -20.53 14.85
CA LEU A 352 -3.82 -20.82 14.08
C LEU A 352 -2.56 -20.78 14.96
N SER A 353 -2.48 -19.87 15.93
CA SER A 353 -1.36 -19.79 16.87
C SER A 353 -1.18 -21.05 17.72
N GLU A 354 -2.22 -21.88 17.87
CA GLU A 354 -2.14 -23.17 18.57
C GLU A 354 -1.69 -24.32 17.66
N THR A 355 -1.60 -24.08 16.35
CA THR A 355 -1.28 -25.11 15.35
C THR A 355 0.09 -24.91 14.71
N CYS A 356 0.54 -23.66 14.57
CA CYS A 356 1.80 -23.33 13.93
C CYS A 356 2.37 -22.01 14.44
N ARG A 357 3.69 -21.86 14.32
CA ARG A 357 4.35 -20.55 14.41
C ARG A 357 3.99 -19.73 13.17
N ILE A 358 3.68 -18.45 13.37
CA ILE A 358 3.35 -17.54 12.28
C ILE A 358 4.42 -16.46 12.22
N ARG A 359 4.99 -16.25 11.02
CA ARG A 359 5.91 -15.15 10.73
C ARG A 359 5.32 -14.29 9.62
N LEU A 360 5.13 -13.01 9.88
CA LEU A 360 4.71 -12.05 8.85
C LEU A 360 5.93 -11.36 8.27
N ILE A 361 6.00 -11.27 6.94
CA ILE A 361 7.02 -10.50 6.23
C ILE A 361 6.33 -9.64 5.16
N PRO A 362 6.83 -8.43 4.87
CA PRO A 362 6.20 -7.56 3.87
C PRO A 362 6.39 -8.08 2.45
N SER A 363 7.49 -8.79 2.19
CA SER A 363 7.83 -9.31 0.86
C SER A 363 8.86 -10.44 0.97
N LEU A 364 8.96 -11.30 -0.05
CA LEU A 364 9.99 -12.33 -0.13
C LEU A 364 11.40 -11.73 -0.30
N THR A 365 11.55 -10.63 -1.05
CA THR A 365 12.82 -9.90 -1.13
C THR A 365 13.29 -9.40 0.24
N THR A 366 12.37 -8.94 1.09
CA THR A 366 12.74 -8.51 2.46
C THR A 366 13.31 -9.67 3.26
N LEU A 367 12.68 -10.84 3.19
CA LEU A 367 13.22 -12.05 3.81
C LEU A 367 14.60 -12.40 3.24
N LYS A 368 14.79 -12.27 1.93
CA LYS A 368 16.09 -12.49 1.30
C LYS A 368 17.17 -11.54 1.82
N PHE A 369 16.87 -10.25 1.99
CA PHE A 369 17.82 -9.30 2.57
C PHE A 369 18.22 -9.66 4.00
N VAL A 370 17.28 -10.14 4.81
CA VAL A 370 17.57 -10.65 6.16
C VAL A 370 18.47 -11.88 6.09
N GLN A 371 18.19 -12.82 5.18
CA GLN A 371 19.00 -14.03 4.99
C GLN A 371 20.40 -13.77 4.43
N ASP A 372 20.56 -12.76 3.58
CA ASP A 372 21.83 -12.37 2.97
C ASP A 372 22.67 -11.49 3.91
N SER A 373 22.09 -11.02 5.02
CA SER A 373 22.81 -10.27 6.05
C SER A 373 23.77 -11.18 6.84
N PRO A 374 24.92 -10.67 7.31
CA PRO A 374 25.86 -11.47 8.11
C PRO A 374 25.18 -12.08 9.36
N PRO A 375 25.47 -13.33 9.74
CA PRO A 375 24.86 -13.99 10.91
C PRO A 375 24.95 -13.19 12.21
N ASP A 376 26.05 -12.43 12.36
CA ASP A 376 26.33 -11.63 13.53
C ASP A 376 25.54 -10.30 13.57
N TYR A 377 25.06 -9.84 12.40
CA TYR A 377 24.37 -8.56 12.26
C TYR A 377 23.07 -8.52 13.07
N HIS A 378 22.32 -9.62 13.10
CA HIS A 378 21.04 -9.72 13.81
C HIS A 378 21.16 -10.28 15.23
N SER A 379 22.30 -10.84 15.63
CA SER A 379 22.43 -11.61 16.87
C SER A 379 23.41 -11.05 17.90
N GLN A 380 24.36 -10.19 17.51
CA GLN A 380 25.47 -9.79 18.41
C GLN A 380 25.48 -8.32 18.84
N THR A 381 24.60 -7.48 18.30
CA THR A 381 24.65 -6.01 18.50
C THR A 381 23.75 -5.50 19.63
N GLY A 382 23.08 -6.40 20.37
CA GLY A 382 22.25 -6.03 21.52
C GLY A 382 20.89 -5.43 21.13
N ALA A 383 20.18 -4.86 22.09
CA ALA A 383 18.86 -4.27 21.88
C ALA A 383 18.82 -2.80 22.31
N LEU A 384 18.03 -1.99 21.60
CA LEU A 384 17.60 -0.66 22.03
C LEU A 384 16.15 -0.76 22.49
N ILE A 385 15.88 -0.25 23.68
CA ILE A 385 14.55 -0.25 24.27
C ILE A 385 14.23 1.18 24.67
N VAL A 386 13.17 1.74 24.10
CA VAL A 386 12.73 3.11 24.35
C VAL A 386 11.33 3.06 24.96
N GLY A 387 11.10 3.78 26.05
CA GLY A 387 9.81 3.79 26.73
C GLY A 387 9.45 5.15 27.30
N ASP A 388 8.20 5.56 27.18
CA ASP A 388 7.66 6.77 27.83
C ASP A 388 8.53 8.04 27.65
N PRO A 389 8.81 8.50 26.41
CA PRO A 389 9.54 9.74 26.20
C PRO A 389 8.77 10.95 26.78
N VAL A 390 9.47 11.86 27.45
CA VAL A 390 8.89 13.11 27.98
C VAL A 390 8.97 14.17 26.89
N VAL A 391 7.88 14.30 26.13
CA VAL A 391 7.80 15.23 24.98
C VAL A 391 7.36 16.64 25.43
N GLY A 392 6.26 16.73 26.19
CA GLY A 392 5.77 18.00 26.72
C GLY A 392 5.16 18.92 25.67
N LYS A 393 5.38 20.24 25.81
CA LYS A 393 4.81 21.27 24.91
C LYS A 393 5.66 21.46 23.66
N VAL A 394 5.09 21.17 22.50
CA VAL A 394 5.78 21.19 21.19
C VAL A 394 4.89 21.78 20.08
N ILE A 395 5.49 22.23 18.99
CA ILE A 395 4.76 22.60 17.77
C ILE A 395 4.59 21.36 16.89
N HIS A 396 3.35 20.90 16.72
CA HIS A 396 2.97 19.80 15.84
C HIS A 396 1.96 20.29 14.79
N LYS A 397 2.21 20.03 13.51
CA LYS A 397 1.39 20.45 12.36
C LYS A 397 1.04 21.96 12.44
N GLY A 398 2.02 22.77 12.85
CA GLY A 398 1.91 24.23 13.00
C GLY A 398 1.14 24.72 14.25
N ARG A 399 0.72 23.82 15.15
CA ARG A 399 -0.05 24.16 16.36
C ARG A 399 0.70 23.73 17.62
N LEU A 400 0.57 24.51 18.69
CA LEU A 400 1.10 24.13 20.01
C LEU A 400 0.28 22.95 20.57
N ARG A 401 0.93 21.83 20.86
CA ARG A 401 0.36 20.66 21.51
C ARG A 401 1.12 20.31 22.78
N ASN A 402 0.46 19.63 23.70
CA ASN A 402 1.08 19.08 24.91
C ASN A 402 0.96 17.55 24.89
N ILE A 403 2.08 16.86 24.68
CA ILE A 403 2.14 15.41 24.62
C ILE A 403 2.55 14.90 26.00
N THR A 404 1.62 14.21 26.67
CA THR A 404 1.74 13.80 28.09
C THR A 404 2.32 12.39 28.23
N PRO A 405 3.25 12.14 29.17
CA PRO A 405 3.88 10.84 29.39
C PRO A 405 2.92 9.63 29.49
N LEU A 406 3.36 8.48 28.97
CA LEU A 406 2.70 7.18 28.93
C LEU A 406 3.28 6.23 29.98
N SER A 407 2.76 6.30 31.21
CA SER A 407 3.29 5.48 32.33
C SER A 407 3.26 3.96 32.10
N CYS A 408 2.36 3.44 31.27
CA CYS A 408 2.33 2.02 30.91
C CYS A 408 3.44 1.65 29.93
N ALA A 409 3.77 2.53 28.97
CA ALA A 409 4.89 2.34 28.06
C ALA A 409 6.23 2.27 28.80
N ARG A 410 6.37 3.03 29.91
CA ARG A 410 7.51 2.91 30.82
C ARG A 410 7.63 1.51 31.39
N LYS A 411 6.54 0.98 31.96
CA LYS A 411 6.51 -0.36 32.57
C LYS A 411 6.84 -1.45 31.56
N GLU A 412 6.34 -1.32 30.33
CA GLU A 412 6.64 -2.22 29.22
C GLU A 412 8.14 -2.21 28.89
N ALA A 413 8.72 -1.03 28.66
CA ALA A 413 10.15 -0.90 28.38
C ALA A 413 11.04 -1.42 29.52
N GLU A 414 10.69 -1.18 30.78
CA GLU A 414 11.39 -1.73 31.95
C GLU A 414 11.28 -3.26 32.04
N MET A 415 10.11 -3.82 31.68
CA MET A 415 9.91 -5.27 31.64
C MET A 415 10.78 -5.91 30.56
N ILE A 416 10.74 -5.39 29.34
CA ILE A 416 11.52 -5.90 28.21
C ILE A 416 13.02 -5.70 28.46
N GLY A 417 13.42 -4.58 29.06
CA GLY A 417 14.80 -4.31 29.47
C GLY A 417 15.35 -5.36 30.43
N ARG A 418 14.55 -5.74 31.43
CA ARG A 418 14.93 -6.83 32.35
C ARG A 418 15.04 -8.18 31.66
N LEU A 419 14.16 -8.49 30.71
CA LEU A 419 14.19 -9.76 29.97
C LEU A 419 15.44 -9.87 29.08
N LEU A 420 15.88 -8.75 28.51
CA LEU A 420 17.02 -8.71 27.58
C LEU A 420 18.35 -8.33 28.26
N GLY A 421 18.35 -7.97 29.54
CA GLY A 421 19.53 -7.48 30.25
C GLY A 421 20.02 -6.11 29.75
N VAL A 422 19.12 -5.30 29.19
CA VAL A 422 19.41 -4.00 28.58
C VAL A 422 18.78 -2.89 29.42
N THR A 423 19.53 -1.79 29.63
CA THR A 423 18.97 -0.59 30.28
C THR A 423 18.16 0.22 29.25
N PRO A 424 16.84 0.38 29.43
CA PRO A 424 16.01 1.13 28.50
C PRO A 424 16.26 2.63 28.59
N LEU A 425 16.09 3.34 27.46
CA LEU A 425 16.00 4.80 27.42
C LEU A 425 14.57 5.20 27.78
N ILE A 426 14.41 5.92 28.90
CA ILE A 426 13.11 6.25 29.47
C ILE A 426 13.02 7.74 29.81
N GLY A 427 11.85 8.35 29.59
CA GLY A 427 11.59 9.73 29.97
C GLY A 427 12.51 10.71 29.26
N ASP A 428 13.11 11.62 30.00
CA ASP A 428 14.03 12.64 29.46
C ASP A 428 15.30 12.05 28.79
N SER A 429 15.63 10.78 29.06
CA SER A 429 16.77 10.11 28.41
C SER A 429 16.43 9.51 27.05
N ALA A 430 15.14 9.34 26.73
CA ALA A 430 14.65 8.86 25.44
C ALA A 430 14.68 9.97 24.36
N LYS A 431 15.84 10.61 24.20
CA LYS A 431 16.03 11.72 23.27
C LYS A 431 16.18 11.27 21.83
N LYS A 432 15.71 12.09 20.89
CA LYS A 432 15.81 11.79 19.44
C LYS A 432 17.24 11.47 19.00
N HIS A 433 18.24 12.24 19.41
CA HIS A 433 19.62 11.98 19.02
C HIS A 433 20.15 10.66 19.59
N SER A 434 19.91 10.40 20.88
CA SER A 434 20.36 9.17 21.55
C SER A 434 19.75 7.93 20.92
N VAL A 435 18.45 7.98 20.62
CA VAL A 435 17.74 6.89 19.93
C VAL A 435 18.35 6.66 18.54
N LEU A 436 18.49 7.70 17.72
CA LEU A 436 19.07 7.59 16.37
C LEU A 436 20.51 7.05 16.37
N GLN A 437 21.31 7.43 17.37
CA GLN A 437 22.68 6.92 17.50
C GLN A 437 22.69 5.42 17.84
N SER A 438 21.86 4.99 18.79
CA SER A 438 21.78 3.60 19.21
C SER A 438 21.14 2.68 18.15
N MET A 439 20.17 3.17 17.37
CA MET A 439 19.52 2.38 16.31
C MET A 439 20.52 1.81 15.29
N LYS A 440 21.65 2.50 15.06
CA LYS A 440 22.69 2.07 14.10
C LYS A 440 23.56 0.92 14.61
N SER A 441 23.47 0.60 15.91
CA SER A 441 24.40 -0.31 16.58
C SER A 441 23.71 -1.47 17.30
N VAL A 442 22.43 -1.72 17.04
CA VAL A 442 21.64 -2.78 17.69
C VAL A 442 20.90 -3.64 16.66
N SER A 443 20.57 -4.87 17.02
CA SER A 443 19.82 -5.78 16.14
C SER A 443 18.33 -5.83 16.44
N LEU A 444 17.95 -5.41 17.64
CA LEU A 444 16.57 -5.35 18.10
C LEU A 444 16.23 -3.94 18.58
N ILE A 445 15.13 -3.39 18.10
CA ILE A 445 14.61 -2.10 18.52
C ILE A 445 13.19 -2.32 19.04
N HIS A 446 12.95 -1.94 20.29
CA HIS A 446 11.63 -1.87 20.89
C HIS A 446 11.35 -0.40 21.24
N ILE A 447 10.20 0.12 20.80
CA ILE A 447 9.77 1.49 21.10
C ILE A 447 8.33 1.46 21.61
N ALA A 448 8.15 1.92 22.85
CA ALA A 448 6.86 2.18 23.45
C ALA A 448 6.72 3.70 23.68
N ALA A 449 6.08 4.39 22.75
CA ALA A 449 5.95 5.85 22.73
C ALA A 449 4.67 6.30 22.02
N HIS A 450 4.38 7.61 22.02
CA HIS A 450 3.35 8.16 21.15
C HIS A 450 3.75 8.03 19.69
N GLY A 451 2.81 7.63 18.84
CA GLY A 451 3.01 7.57 17.40
C GLY A 451 1.83 8.11 16.60
N ASP A 452 2.10 8.47 15.35
CA ASP A 452 1.13 8.78 14.29
C ASP A 452 0.88 7.46 13.53
N ALA A 453 -0.35 6.96 13.59
CA ALA A 453 -0.69 5.64 13.06
C ALA A 453 -0.69 5.61 11.52
N GLU A 454 -0.88 6.76 10.87
CA GLU A 454 -0.90 6.86 9.42
C GLU A 454 0.51 7.04 8.84
N ARG A 455 1.37 7.77 9.54
CA ARG A 455 2.70 8.16 9.06
C ARG A 455 3.85 7.37 9.67
N GLY A 456 3.59 6.63 10.75
CA GLY A 456 4.62 5.91 11.50
C GLY A 456 5.63 6.85 12.18
N GLU A 457 5.25 8.10 12.44
CA GLU A 457 6.07 9.05 13.18
C GLU A 457 6.06 8.69 14.66
N ILE A 458 7.19 8.77 15.34
CA ILE A 458 7.32 8.42 16.76
C ILE A 458 7.80 9.65 17.54
N ALA A 459 7.07 10.08 18.56
CA ALA A 459 7.49 11.20 19.39
C ALA A 459 8.49 10.77 20.47
N LEU A 460 9.65 11.44 20.49
CA LEU A 460 10.75 11.25 21.43
C LEU A 460 10.98 12.51 22.26
N SER A 461 11.79 12.42 23.31
CA SER A 461 12.10 13.58 24.15
C SER A 461 12.93 14.60 23.34
N PRO A 462 12.55 15.90 23.33
CA PRO A 462 13.32 16.92 22.62
C PRO A 462 14.70 17.13 23.28
N GLU A 463 15.69 17.55 22.48
CA GLU A 463 17.04 17.84 22.97
C GLU A 463 17.07 18.99 23.99
N HIS A 464 16.20 19.98 23.77
CA HIS A 464 16.04 21.15 24.61
C HIS A 464 14.69 21.10 25.33
N PRO A 465 14.66 20.82 26.65
CA PRO A 465 13.42 20.89 27.42
C PRO A 465 12.96 22.35 27.48
N SER A 466 11.83 22.66 26.85
CA SER A 466 11.21 23.97 26.98
C SER A 466 10.29 24.01 28.21
N PRO A 467 10.46 25.04 29.03
CA PRO A 467 9.30 25.85 29.39
C PRO A 467 9.31 27.25 28.75
N LEU A 468 10.37 27.65 28.01
CA LEU A 468 10.50 28.96 27.38
C LEU A 468 10.39 28.91 25.85
N PRO A 469 9.66 29.83 25.19
CA PRO A 469 9.63 29.94 23.73
C PRO A 469 11.02 30.23 23.15
N PRO A 470 11.35 29.73 21.94
CA PRO A 470 10.48 28.93 21.06
C PRO A 470 10.33 27.47 21.53
N PHE A 471 9.12 26.91 21.39
CA PHE A 471 8.86 25.49 21.65
C PHE A 471 9.50 24.60 20.57
N PRO A 472 9.90 23.36 20.90
CA PRO A 472 10.48 22.43 19.94
C PRO A 472 9.55 22.19 18.75
N ARG A 473 10.13 22.08 17.55
CA ARG A 473 9.44 21.75 16.30
C ARG A 473 9.56 20.27 16.00
N GLU A 474 8.78 19.78 15.04
CA GLU A 474 8.73 18.37 14.63
C GLU A 474 10.12 17.77 14.38
N GLU A 475 11.04 18.53 13.78
CA GLU A 475 12.44 18.12 13.56
C GLU A 475 13.22 17.82 14.84
N ASP A 476 12.84 18.39 15.99
CA ASP A 476 13.52 18.24 17.27
C ASP A 476 13.10 16.99 18.06
N TYR A 477 11.87 16.48 17.83
CA TYR A 477 11.28 15.45 18.68
C TYR A 477 10.61 14.29 17.92
N LEU A 478 10.20 14.46 16.65
CA LEU A 478 9.63 13.36 15.86
C LEU A 478 10.74 12.56 15.19
N LEU A 479 10.78 11.26 15.48
CA LEU A 479 11.47 10.28 14.65
C LEU A 479 10.57 9.97 13.45
N THR A 480 11.05 10.30 12.26
CA THR A 480 10.39 10.04 10.98
C THR A 480 11.11 8.92 10.26
N MET A 481 10.40 8.16 9.42
CA MET A 481 10.96 7.09 8.58
C MET A 481 11.76 7.59 7.36
N ALA A 482 12.20 8.86 7.36
CA ALA A 482 12.82 9.54 6.22
C ALA A 482 14.34 9.64 6.34
#